data_AF-A0A8W8N7Y0-F1
#
_entry.id   AF-A0A8W8N7Y0-F1
#
_cell.length_a   1.000
_cell.length_b   1.000
_cell.length_c   1.000
_cell.angle_alpha   90.00
_cell.angle_beta   90.00
_cell.angle_gamma   90.00
#
_symmetry.space_group_name_H-M   'P 1'
#
loop_
_entity.id
_entity.type
_entity.pdbx_description
1 polymer ?
#
loop_
_entity_poly.entity_id
_entity_poly.type
_entity_poly.pdbx_seq_one_letter_code
_entity_poly.pdbx_strand_id
1 'polypeptide(L)'
;MTSERPLSSGLYEYTNEPRHSSPVSSGSFTSGEGLSGREEGYDFDFIIRDEKYDCPICLLVLRDPLQTTCGHRFCKNCINKWLKESDQRCPIDNMPITESQLFPDNFAKREILGLSVKCPNSKEGCQVIETLKNIQRHLDECQYVPIPCPNRCSHILLRRDIQEHLSHICHKRTLICNQCSSEVLAEDMQEHEDDQCPMAMVQCPHCAMELMREQLQRHYDHDCMRRSIDCVYSKLGCSVGKIPRSEMGKHIQENLHNHMQLMCQALTNIHRRLNIPANNQLTHSHSLPDRTEPFTPEDRRMVEGIGNGLSHAVNLLHLSDNPSLAIPQAGPHSLDSFCPPDTSLRQLRGAQGSDERFGSERTQIDTELTYTSNPSNNLEGFPRVPFDDEFQSLKSQNLSQDESLARHESALHDMKHKVEYHEKNNAALIKRVKSLENALTELEGRCSNGVYFWRIKSYSKFRNEAESGEVTAIHSPAFYSSCFGYKICIRANLNGVDSARGTHLSIFVHFMQGEYDDILEWPFSGRIMLSVLDQNPTCELRSHVMETLVAKPTLAAFQRPTTPRNHKGFGYMEFLPLSVLDNSSYIRNDTLIIKAQIIGRSE
;
A
#
# COMPACT_ATOMS: atom_id res chain seq x y z
N MET A 1 45.86 71.44 -39.48
CA MET A 1 44.62 71.76 -40.22
C MET A 1 43.51 71.81 -39.18
N THR A 2 43.42 72.94 -38.46
CA THR A 2 42.54 74.09 -38.77
C THR A 2 41.06 73.74 -38.58
N SER A 3 40.21 74.46 -37.87
CA SER A 3 40.32 75.67 -37.04
C SER A 3 38.88 75.97 -36.60
N GLU A 4 38.71 76.39 -35.35
CA GLU A 4 37.90 77.54 -34.92
C GLU A 4 36.42 77.68 -35.41
N ARG A 5 35.48 77.52 -34.45
CA ARG A 5 34.47 78.48 -33.88
C ARG A 5 34.26 79.85 -34.62
N PRO A 6 33.22 80.70 -34.34
CA PRO A 6 32.20 80.74 -33.23
C PRO A 6 30.80 81.36 -33.59
N LEU A 7 30.02 81.69 -32.54
CA LEU A 7 28.98 82.75 -32.33
C LEU A 7 27.53 82.25 -32.33
N SER A 8 26.77 82.13 -31.23
CA SER A 8 26.51 82.92 -30.01
C SER A 8 25.58 84.15 -30.17
N SER A 9 24.36 84.03 -29.62
CA SER A 9 23.66 84.99 -28.72
C SER A 9 22.15 84.64 -28.75
N GLY A 10 21.56 84.06 -27.70
CA GLY A 10 21.04 84.75 -26.51
C GLY A 10 19.51 84.91 -26.66
N LEU A 11 18.61 84.68 -25.69
CA LEU A 11 18.69 84.66 -24.24
C LEU A 11 17.30 84.23 -23.67
N TYR A 12 17.29 83.64 -22.46
CA TYR A 12 16.17 83.39 -21.50
C TYR A 12 15.05 82.41 -21.93
N GLU A 13 14.49 81.49 -21.11
CA GLU A 13 14.31 81.45 -19.65
C GLU A 13 13.91 80.01 -19.17
N TYR A 14 14.38 79.65 -17.97
CA TYR A 14 13.87 78.69 -16.95
C TYR A 14 13.30 77.28 -17.27
N THR A 15 14.12 76.27 -16.92
CA THR A 15 13.84 75.01 -16.18
C THR A 15 12.38 74.62 -15.83
N ASN A 16 11.90 73.43 -16.22
CA ASN A 16 11.98 72.16 -15.44
C ASN A 16 11.19 71.01 -16.12
N GLU A 17 11.75 69.82 -16.01
CA GLU A 17 11.36 68.49 -16.53
C GLU A 17 9.92 68.00 -16.21
N PRO A 18 9.40 67.02 -16.99
CA PRO A 18 7.99 66.68 -17.09
C PRO A 18 7.54 65.66 -16.02
N ARG A 19 6.35 65.87 -15.43
CA ARG A 19 5.66 64.82 -14.67
C ARG A 19 4.73 64.02 -15.57
N HIS A 20 5.04 62.74 -15.64
CA HIS A 20 4.29 61.62 -16.21
C HIS A 20 2.77 61.77 -16.13
N SER A 21 2.14 61.83 -17.30
CA SER A 21 0.74 61.48 -17.50
C SER A 21 0.63 59.95 -17.55
N SER A 22 -0.20 59.36 -16.68
CA SER A 22 -0.61 57.95 -16.78
C SER A 22 -1.97 57.84 -17.47
N PRO A 23 -2.24 56.74 -18.20
CA PRO A 23 -3.29 56.67 -19.20
C PRO A 23 -4.67 56.36 -18.59
N VAL A 24 -5.70 57.01 -19.12
CA VAL A 24 -7.11 56.78 -18.81
C VAL A 24 -7.54 55.41 -19.34
N SER A 25 -7.89 54.49 -18.43
CA SER A 25 -8.36 53.14 -18.76
C SER A 25 -9.85 53.17 -19.15
N SER A 26 -10.14 53.26 -20.45
CA SER A 26 -11.45 52.92 -20.99
C SER A 26 -11.57 51.39 -21.14
N GLY A 27 -11.73 50.68 -20.02
CA GLY A 27 -11.71 49.21 -19.96
C GLY A 27 -13.08 48.55 -20.21
N SER A 28 -13.07 47.45 -20.98
CA SER A 28 -14.20 46.52 -21.11
C SER A 28 -14.55 45.94 -19.74
N PHE A 29 -15.85 45.83 -19.44
CA PHE A 29 -16.33 45.42 -18.10
C PHE A 29 -16.31 43.91 -17.97
N THR A 30 -15.57 43.35 -17.01
CA THR A 30 -15.56 41.89 -16.75
C THR A 30 -16.58 41.51 -15.68
N SER A 31 -17.13 40.30 -15.76
CA SER A 31 -18.07 39.76 -14.77
C SER A 31 -17.36 39.55 -13.42
N GLY A 32 -17.22 40.62 -12.63
CA GLY A 32 -16.55 40.59 -11.33
C GLY A 32 -16.35 41.99 -10.73
N GLU A 33 -16.20 43.01 -11.56
CA GLU A 33 -16.12 44.40 -11.12
C GLU A 33 -17.52 45.03 -11.09
N GLY A 34 -18.40 44.61 -10.17
CA GLY A 34 -19.72 45.24 -10.03
C GLY A 34 -19.62 46.78 -9.90
N LEU A 35 -20.73 47.50 -10.11
CA LEU A 35 -20.87 48.94 -9.85
C LEU A 35 -20.31 49.40 -8.48
N SER A 36 -20.14 48.47 -7.54
CA SER A 36 -19.61 48.60 -6.19
C SER A 36 -18.08 48.67 -6.08
N GLY A 37 -17.31 48.33 -7.12
CA GLY A 37 -15.85 48.26 -7.06
C GLY A 37 -15.11 49.60 -7.22
N ARG A 38 -15.77 50.63 -7.77
CA ARG A 38 -15.18 51.97 -7.94
C ARG A 38 -15.68 52.91 -6.85
N GLU A 39 -14.75 53.48 -6.10
CA GLU A 39 -15.05 54.34 -4.94
C GLU A 39 -15.49 55.77 -5.33
N GLU A 40 -15.31 56.17 -6.59
CA GLU A 40 -15.57 57.53 -7.09
C GLU A 40 -16.94 57.65 -7.78
N GLY A 41 -17.15 58.67 -8.62
CA GLY A 41 -18.41 58.87 -9.34
C GLY A 41 -18.74 57.76 -10.36
N TYR A 42 -19.87 57.90 -11.04
CA TYR A 42 -20.27 57.00 -12.12
C TYR A 42 -19.50 57.34 -13.41
N ASP A 43 -18.70 56.39 -13.87
CA ASP A 43 -17.94 56.46 -15.12
C ASP A 43 -18.63 55.59 -16.18
N PHE A 44 -19.65 56.16 -16.83
CA PHE A 44 -20.41 55.53 -17.92
C PHE A 44 -20.55 56.51 -19.08
N ASP A 45 -20.80 55.99 -20.28
CA ASP A 45 -21.20 56.80 -21.43
C ASP A 45 -22.70 57.13 -21.32
N PHE A 46 -23.01 58.30 -20.74
CA PHE A 46 -24.37 58.81 -20.58
C PHE A 46 -24.92 59.37 -21.89
N ILE A 47 -26.16 59.04 -22.23
CA ILE A 47 -26.81 59.59 -23.43
C ILE A 47 -27.04 61.10 -23.31
N ILE A 48 -27.46 61.53 -22.13
CA ILE A 48 -27.64 62.94 -21.76
C ILE A 48 -26.99 63.12 -20.39
N ARG A 49 -25.90 63.89 -20.35
CA ARG A 49 -25.20 64.25 -19.12
C ARG A 49 -25.55 65.69 -18.75
N ASP A 50 -26.03 65.89 -17.53
CA ASP A 50 -26.32 67.21 -16.98
C ASP A 50 -25.21 67.58 -15.99
N GLU A 51 -24.46 68.64 -16.29
CA GLU A 51 -23.30 69.11 -15.53
C GLU A 51 -23.65 69.40 -14.07
N LYS A 52 -24.91 69.69 -13.74
CA LYS A 52 -25.35 69.92 -12.35
C LYS A 52 -25.22 68.70 -11.45
N TYR A 53 -25.07 67.51 -12.04
CA TYR A 53 -24.85 66.25 -11.33
C TYR A 53 -23.39 65.79 -11.37
N ASP A 54 -22.46 66.62 -11.84
CA ASP A 54 -21.05 66.31 -11.81
C ASP A 54 -20.45 66.58 -10.44
N CYS A 55 -19.61 65.66 -9.97
CA CYS A 55 -18.86 65.84 -8.75
C CYS A 55 -17.68 66.78 -9.02
N PRO A 56 -17.52 67.89 -8.27
CA PRO A 56 -16.41 68.82 -8.46
C PRO A 56 -15.03 68.24 -8.12
N ILE A 57 -14.97 67.12 -7.41
CA ILE A 57 -13.72 66.47 -6.97
C ILE A 57 -13.25 65.44 -8.01
N CYS A 58 -14.09 64.47 -8.37
CA CYS A 58 -13.72 63.41 -9.32
C CYS A 58 -14.14 63.69 -10.77
N LEU A 59 -14.88 64.77 -11.02
CA LEU A 59 -15.36 65.20 -12.34
C LEU A 59 -16.26 64.19 -13.07
N LEU A 60 -16.79 63.21 -12.32
CA LEU A 60 -17.73 62.19 -12.78
C LEU A 60 -19.13 62.46 -12.21
N VAL A 61 -20.16 61.84 -12.79
CA VAL A 61 -21.54 61.94 -12.28
C VAL A 61 -21.60 61.44 -10.84
N LEU A 62 -22.26 62.18 -9.95
CA LEU A 62 -22.25 61.95 -8.50
C LEU A 62 -22.69 60.53 -8.11
N ARG A 63 -21.85 59.81 -7.35
CA ARG A 63 -22.20 58.56 -6.68
C ARG A 63 -22.51 58.81 -5.21
N ASP A 64 -23.67 58.33 -4.78
CA ASP A 64 -24.20 58.57 -3.42
C ASP A 64 -24.03 60.05 -3.01
N PRO A 65 -24.72 60.98 -3.70
CA PRO A 65 -24.51 62.41 -3.54
C PRO A 65 -24.76 62.85 -2.10
N LEU A 66 -23.80 63.58 -1.53
CA LEU A 66 -23.94 64.33 -0.29
C LEU A 66 -23.98 65.82 -0.61
N GLN A 67 -24.91 66.52 0.02
CA GLN A 67 -25.03 67.97 -0.01
C GLN A 67 -24.48 68.58 1.28
N THR A 68 -23.62 69.57 1.16
CA THR A 68 -23.09 70.34 2.29
C THR A 68 -24.09 71.42 2.72
N THR A 69 -23.91 71.98 3.92
CA THR A 69 -24.69 73.14 4.41
C THR A 69 -24.54 74.39 3.54
N CYS A 70 -23.42 74.54 2.82
CA CYS A 70 -23.23 75.61 1.85
C CYS A 70 -23.90 75.34 0.47
N GLY A 71 -24.54 74.18 0.29
CA GLY A 71 -25.36 73.87 -0.89
C GLY A 71 -24.65 73.12 -2.01
N HIS A 72 -23.36 72.82 -1.86
CA HIS A 72 -22.56 72.10 -2.86
C HIS A 72 -22.72 70.58 -2.73
N ARG A 73 -22.66 69.87 -3.88
CA ARG A 73 -22.84 68.41 -3.95
C ARG A 73 -21.55 67.69 -4.30
N PHE A 74 -21.30 66.57 -3.63
CA PHE A 74 -20.11 65.73 -3.86
C PHE A 74 -20.44 64.25 -3.74
N CYS A 75 -19.65 63.37 -4.34
CA CYS A 75 -19.76 61.94 -4.07
C CYS A 75 -19.43 61.69 -2.60
N LYS A 76 -20.15 60.78 -1.94
CA LYS A 76 -19.92 60.42 -0.54
C LYS A 76 -18.43 60.17 -0.23
N ASN A 77 -17.77 59.35 -1.03
CA ASN A 77 -16.37 59.00 -0.77
C ASN A 77 -15.41 60.15 -1.09
N CYS A 78 -15.67 60.91 -2.17
CA CYS A 78 -14.82 62.04 -2.56
C CYS A 78 -14.76 63.12 -1.48
N ILE A 79 -15.90 63.55 -0.93
CA ILE A 79 -15.92 64.58 0.11
C ILE A 79 -15.37 64.07 1.44
N ASN A 80 -15.67 62.83 1.83
CA ASN A 80 -15.12 62.25 3.06
C ASN A 80 -13.60 62.10 3.00
N LYS A 81 -13.05 61.71 1.84
CA LYS A 81 -11.59 61.66 1.64
C LYS A 81 -10.98 63.06 1.70
N TRP A 82 -11.57 64.02 1.00
CA TRP A 82 -11.11 65.42 1.02
C TRP A 82 -11.07 66.00 2.44
N LEU A 83 -12.11 65.80 3.24
CA LEU A 83 -12.17 66.34 4.60
C LEU A 83 -11.19 65.69 5.58
N LYS A 84 -10.77 64.45 5.32
CA LYS A 84 -9.71 63.79 6.10
C LYS A 84 -8.33 64.32 5.76
N GLU A 85 -8.12 64.75 4.52
CA GLU A 85 -6.83 65.19 3.98
C GLU A 85 -6.66 66.73 4.00
N SER A 86 -7.69 67.50 4.38
CA SER A 86 -7.70 68.97 4.33
C SER A 86 -8.19 69.62 5.64
N ASP A 87 -8.16 70.96 5.69
CA ASP A 87 -8.57 71.79 6.85
C ASP A 87 -10.09 71.83 7.12
N GLN A 88 -10.84 70.76 6.83
CA GLN A 88 -12.29 70.67 7.02
C GLN A 88 -13.06 71.84 6.36
N ARG A 89 -12.77 72.06 5.07
CA ARG A 89 -13.37 73.12 4.26
C ARG A 89 -13.95 72.58 2.97
N CYS A 90 -14.99 73.24 2.49
CA CYS A 90 -15.64 72.93 1.23
C CYS A 90 -14.69 73.22 0.05
N PRO A 91 -14.51 72.27 -0.90
CA PRO A 91 -13.63 72.45 -2.07
C PRO A 91 -14.00 73.59 -3.02
N ILE A 92 -15.25 74.11 -2.97
CA ILE A 92 -15.75 75.10 -3.92
C ILE A 92 -15.65 76.53 -3.36
N ASP A 93 -16.14 76.74 -2.13
CA ASP A 93 -16.30 78.07 -1.53
C ASP A 93 -15.46 78.28 -0.26
N ASN A 94 -14.63 77.30 0.12
CA ASN A 94 -13.76 77.31 1.30
C ASN A 94 -14.47 77.51 2.65
N MET A 95 -15.79 77.32 2.70
CA MET A 95 -16.57 77.41 3.93
C MET A 95 -16.23 76.24 4.86
N PRO A 96 -16.10 76.47 6.19
CA PRO A 96 -15.80 75.41 7.15
C PRO A 96 -16.97 74.41 7.21
N ILE A 97 -16.68 73.13 7.00
CA ILE A 97 -17.67 72.05 7.00
C ILE A 97 -17.15 70.84 7.78
N THR A 98 -17.99 70.27 8.63
CA THR A 98 -17.67 69.03 9.37
C THR A 98 -18.39 67.83 8.76
N GLU A 99 -17.92 66.60 9.05
CA GLU A 99 -18.57 65.37 8.56
C GLU A 99 -20.06 65.28 8.97
N SER A 100 -20.42 65.82 10.14
CA SER A 100 -21.80 65.90 10.64
C SER A 100 -22.72 66.85 9.84
N GLN A 101 -22.14 67.70 9.00
CA GLN A 101 -22.85 68.68 8.16
C GLN A 101 -23.01 68.21 6.71
N LEU A 102 -22.78 66.91 6.45
CA LEU A 102 -22.98 66.27 5.16
C LEU A 102 -24.30 65.49 5.14
N PHE A 103 -25.21 65.89 4.26
CA PHE A 103 -26.55 65.31 4.18
C PHE A 103 -26.75 64.53 2.88
N PRO A 104 -27.23 63.28 2.90
CA PRO A 104 -27.55 62.54 1.68
C PRO A 104 -28.63 63.24 0.84
N ASP A 105 -28.32 63.53 -0.42
CA ASP A 105 -29.27 64.12 -1.36
C ASP A 105 -30.04 63.01 -2.10
N ASN A 106 -31.11 62.53 -1.47
CA ASN A 106 -31.98 61.50 -2.04
C ASN A 106 -32.74 61.96 -3.30
N PHE A 107 -32.89 63.26 -3.52
CA PHE A 107 -33.50 63.78 -4.73
C PHE A 107 -32.54 63.64 -5.90
N ALA A 108 -31.32 64.19 -5.77
CA ALA A 108 -30.27 64.06 -6.77
C ALA A 108 -29.95 62.58 -7.06
N LYS A 109 -29.90 61.73 -6.01
CA LYS A 109 -29.68 60.28 -6.18
C LYS A 109 -30.72 59.62 -7.08
N ARG A 110 -32.01 59.96 -6.95
CA ARG A 110 -33.08 59.38 -7.79
C ARG A 110 -32.98 59.84 -9.24
N GLU A 111 -32.72 61.11 -9.46
CA GLU A 111 -32.55 61.67 -10.81
C GLU A 111 -31.34 61.05 -11.52
N ILE A 112 -30.19 60.96 -10.83
CA ILE A 112 -28.97 60.36 -11.35
C ILE A 112 -29.18 58.88 -11.72
N LEU A 113 -29.85 58.11 -10.86
CA LEU A 113 -30.15 56.70 -11.13
C LEU A 113 -31.13 56.52 -12.30
N GLY A 114 -31.92 57.54 -12.63
CA GLY A 114 -32.82 57.56 -13.79
C GLY A 114 -32.14 57.88 -15.12
N LEU A 115 -30.88 58.35 -15.11
CA LEU A 115 -30.15 58.67 -16.34
C LEU A 115 -29.89 57.43 -17.18
N SER A 116 -30.00 57.58 -18.50
CA SER A 116 -29.75 56.49 -19.46
C SER A 116 -28.27 56.44 -19.86
N VAL A 117 -27.70 55.24 -19.82
CA VAL A 117 -26.28 54.96 -20.13
C VAL A 117 -26.18 53.85 -21.18
N LYS A 118 -25.15 53.93 -22.02
CA LYS A 118 -24.78 52.81 -22.90
C LYS A 118 -24.12 51.71 -22.10
N CYS A 119 -24.32 50.47 -22.52
CA CYS A 119 -23.56 49.34 -22.01
C CYS A 119 -22.04 49.58 -22.16
N PRO A 120 -21.22 49.35 -21.11
CA PRO A 120 -19.76 49.40 -21.21
C PRO A 120 -19.19 48.49 -22.31
N ASN A 121 -19.87 47.37 -22.58
CA ASN A 121 -19.50 46.40 -23.61
C ASN A 121 -20.04 46.79 -24.99
N SER A 122 -20.33 48.07 -25.23
CA SER A 122 -20.76 48.57 -26.53
C SER A 122 -19.69 48.43 -27.61
N LYS A 123 -18.41 48.54 -27.24
CA LYS A 123 -17.26 48.26 -28.13
C LYS A 123 -17.23 46.80 -28.60
N GLU A 124 -17.68 45.87 -27.76
CA GLU A 124 -17.75 44.44 -28.08
C GLU A 124 -19.02 44.08 -28.88
N GLY A 125 -19.95 45.03 -29.06
CA GLY A 125 -21.16 44.87 -29.87
C GLY A 125 -22.49 45.01 -29.12
N CYS A 126 -22.48 45.29 -27.81
CA CYS A 126 -23.73 45.50 -27.07
C CYS A 126 -24.37 46.87 -27.38
N GLN A 127 -25.54 46.88 -27.99
CA GLN A 127 -26.26 48.12 -28.33
C GLN A 127 -27.29 48.55 -27.27
N VAL A 128 -27.36 47.87 -26.13
CA VAL A 128 -28.35 48.16 -25.08
C VAL A 128 -28.04 49.50 -24.41
N ILE A 129 -29.09 50.31 -24.31
CA ILE A 129 -29.14 51.53 -23.51
C ILE A 129 -30.12 51.26 -22.38
N GLU A 130 -29.69 51.47 -21.14
CA GLU A 130 -30.48 51.20 -19.94
C GLU A 130 -30.32 52.33 -18.93
N THR A 131 -31.23 52.38 -17.95
CA THR A 131 -31.08 53.32 -16.83
C THR A 131 -29.92 52.92 -15.94
N LEU A 132 -29.23 53.89 -15.34
CA LEU A 132 -28.14 53.65 -14.41
C LEU A 132 -28.55 52.75 -13.23
N LYS A 133 -29.84 52.81 -12.82
CA LYS A 133 -30.43 51.89 -11.84
C LYS A 133 -30.42 50.42 -12.29
N ASN A 134 -30.67 50.16 -13.58
CA ASN A 134 -30.88 48.81 -14.11
C ASN A 134 -29.68 48.25 -14.87
N ILE A 135 -28.66 49.07 -15.16
CA ILE A 135 -27.51 48.66 -15.98
C ILE A 135 -26.77 47.44 -15.40
N GLN A 136 -26.70 47.29 -14.08
CA GLN A 136 -26.08 46.12 -13.46
C GLN A 136 -26.79 44.82 -13.81
N ARG A 137 -28.13 44.80 -13.74
CA ARG A 137 -28.93 43.62 -14.13
C ARG A 137 -28.69 43.27 -15.59
N HIS A 138 -28.57 44.26 -16.46
CA HIS A 138 -28.19 44.03 -17.84
C HIS A 138 -26.79 43.41 -17.96
N LEU A 139 -25.78 43.93 -17.26
CA LEU A 139 -24.40 43.40 -17.30
C LEU A 139 -24.32 41.93 -16.85
N ASP A 140 -25.11 41.56 -15.85
CA ASP A 140 -25.19 40.19 -15.34
C ASP A 140 -25.66 39.19 -16.42
N GLU A 141 -26.52 39.63 -17.35
CA GLU A 141 -27.09 38.82 -18.44
C GLU A 141 -26.51 39.14 -19.84
N CYS A 142 -25.67 40.17 -19.92
CA CYS A 142 -25.15 40.71 -21.18
C CYS A 142 -24.40 39.65 -21.98
N GLN A 143 -24.77 39.44 -23.24
CA GLN A 143 -24.15 38.43 -24.10
C GLN A 143 -22.75 38.82 -24.59
N TYR A 144 -22.41 40.11 -24.51
CA TYR A 144 -21.15 40.71 -24.98
C TYR A 144 -20.17 40.99 -23.84
N VAL A 145 -20.44 40.48 -22.63
CA VAL A 145 -19.48 40.62 -21.53
C VAL A 145 -18.33 39.64 -21.75
N PRO A 146 -17.05 40.10 -21.66
CA PRO A 146 -15.91 39.20 -21.68
C PRO A 146 -15.81 38.41 -20.37
N ILE A 147 -15.77 37.09 -20.47
CA ILE A 147 -15.64 36.15 -19.35
C ILE A 147 -14.53 35.14 -19.60
N PRO A 148 -13.75 34.78 -18.58
CA PRO A 148 -12.76 33.72 -18.70
C PRO A 148 -13.44 32.37 -18.90
N CYS A 149 -12.81 31.48 -19.68
CA CYS A 149 -13.31 30.13 -19.87
C CYS A 149 -13.44 29.38 -18.51
N PRO A 150 -14.59 28.73 -18.21
CA PRO A 150 -14.80 27.95 -16.99
C PRO A 150 -13.78 26.82 -16.81
N ASN A 151 -13.30 26.24 -17.91
CA ASN A 151 -12.29 25.18 -17.90
C ASN A 151 -10.85 25.74 -17.76
N ARG A 152 -10.69 27.06 -17.57
CA ARG A 152 -9.40 27.72 -17.34
C ARG A 152 -8.35 27.42 -18.42
N CYS A 153 -8.78 27.41 -19.69
CA CYS A 153 -7.93 27.25 -20.88
C CYS A 153 -7.23 28.56 -21.31
N SER A 154 -7.13 29.53 -20.40
CA SER A 154 -6.54 30.87 -20.62
C SER A 154 -7.29 31.82 -21.57
N HIS A 155 -8.29 31.36 -22.33
CA HIS A 155 -9.10 32.24 -23.17
C HIS A 155 -10.12 33.07 -22.38
N ILE A 156 -10.27 34.33 -22.80
CA ILE A 156 -11.36 35.23 -22.41
C ILE A 156 -12.26 35.38 -23.64
N LEU A 157 -13.55 35.10 -23.48
CA LEU A 157 -14.53 34.99 -24.56
C LEU A 157 -15.76 35.82 -24.23
N LEU A 158 -16.51 36.24 -25.24
CA LEU A 158 -17.83 36.82 -25.01
C LEU A 158 -18.78 35.73 -24.50
N ARG A 159 -19.68 36.09 -23.57
CA ARG A 159 -20.65 35.15 -23.00
C ARG A 159 -21.41 34.33 -24.05
N ARG A 160 -21.78 34.93 -25.19
CA ARG A 160 -22.46 34.21 -26.28
C ARG A 160 -21.62 33.10 -26.93
N ASP A 161 -20.30 33.26 -26.97
CA ASP A 161 -19.40 32.35 -27.68
C ASP A 161 -18.87 31.22 -26.77
N ILE A 162 -19.19 31.27 -25.47
CA ILE A 162 -18.69 30.32 -24.47
C ILE A 162 -19.15 28.88 -24.73
N GLN A 163 -20.40 28.69 -25.18
CA GLN A 163 -20.97 27.36 -25.37
C GLN A 163 -20.34 26.66 -26.57
N GLU A 164 -20.13 27.39 -27.66
CA GLU A 164 -19.41 26.89 -28.84
C GLU A 164 -17.95 26.57 -28.49
N HIS A 165 -17.29 27.44 -27.71
CA HIS A 165 -15.95 27.16 -27.23
C HIS A 165 -15.88 25.88 -26.40
N LEU A 166 -16.74 25.71 -25.40
CA LEU A 166 -16.72 24.54 -24.51
C LEU A 166 -17.03 23.23 -25.24
N SER A 167 -17.86 23.27 -26.29
CA SER A 167 -18.24 22.08 -27.06
C SER A 167 -17.19 21.63 -28.07
N HIS A 168 -16.51 22.57 -28.75
CA HIS A 168 -15.69 22.21 -29.92
C HIS A 168 -14.25 22.71 -29.88
N ILE A 169 -13.95 23.81 -29.17
CA ILE A 169 -12.68 24.53 -29.31
C ILE A 169 -11.79 24.36 -28.08
N CYS A 170 -12.38 24.32 -26.88
CA CYS A 170 -11.67 24.23 -25.62
C CYS A 170 -10.83 22.96 -25.58
N HIS A 171 -9.50 23.10 -25.52
CA HIS A 171 -8.58 21.97 -25.40
C HIS A 171 -8.66 21.31 -24.01
N LYS A 172 -9.17 22.04 -23.01
CA LYS A 172 -9.49 21.52 -21.66
C LYS A 172 -10.94 21.05 -21.53
N ARG A 173 -11.64 20.75 -22.62
CA ARG A 173 -12.97 20.11 -22.54
C ARG A 173 -12.80 18.64 -22.25
N THR A 174 -13.73 18.08 -21.48
CA THR A 174 -13.79 16.65 -21.21
C THR A 174 -14.45 15.93 -22.38
N LEU A 175 -13.82 14.86 -22.85
CA LEU A 175 -14.31 13.93 -23.86
C LEU A 175 -14.36 12.53 -23.25
N ILE A 176 -15.23 11.66 -23.78
CA ILE A 176 -15.33 10.26 -23.37
C ILE A 176 -14.57 9.41 -24.37
N CYS A 177 -13.64 8.58 -23.89
CA CYS A 177 -12.92 7.64 -24.75
C CYS A 177 -13.86 6.54 -25.27
N ASN A 178 -13.87 6.28 -26.57
CA ASN A 178 -14.76 5.28 -27.18
C ASN A 178 -14.41 3.83 -26.82
N GLN A 179 -13.17 3.56 -26.39
CA GLN A 179 -12.70 2.21 -26.10
C GLN A 179 -12.87 1.82 -24.62
N CYS A 180 -12.51 2.72 -23.69
CA CYS A 180 -12.58 2.44 -22.25
C CYS A 180 -13.65 3.26 -21.51
N SER A 181 -14.35 4.17 -22.20
CA SER A 181 -15.40 5.05 -21.63
C SER A 181 -14.94 5.99 -20.51
N SER A 182 -13.62 6.21 -20.34
CA SER A 182 -13.12 7.18 -19.36
C SER A 182 -13.25 8.62 -19.85
N GLU A 183 -13.47 9.53 -18.91
CA GLU A 183 -13.41 10.98 -19.12
C GLU A 183 -11.94 11.42 -19.24
N VAL A 184 -11.58 12.03 -20.37
CA VAL A 184 -10.22 12.49 -20.69
C VAL A 184 -10.30 13.91 -21.26
N LEU A 185 -9.33 14.77 -20.94
CA LEU A 185 -9.27 16.11 -21.54
C LEU A 185 -8.95 16.00 -23.03
N ALA A 186 -9.50 16.91 -23.84
CA ALA A 186 -9.27 16.88 -25.29
C ALA A 186 -7.79 17.05 -25.67
N GLU A 187 -6.98 17.75 -24.87
CA GLU A 187 -5.53 17.85 -25.05
C GLU A 187 -4.79 16.52 -24.80
N ASP A 188 -5.31 15.67 -23.92
CA ASP A 188 -4.68 14.41 -23.51
C ASP A 188 -5.23 13.19 -24.26
N MET A 189 -6.29 13.36 -25.08
CA MET A 189 -6.99 12.25 -25.72
C MET A 189 -6.08 11.43 -26.65
N GLN A 190 -5.20 12.09 -27.40
CA GLN A 190 -4.27 11.41 -28.31
C GLN A 190 -3.27 10.55 -27.53
N GLU A 191 -2.65 11.10 -26.48
CA GLU A 191 -1.73 10.36 -25.62
C GLU A 191 -2.45 9.20 -24.90
N HIS A 192 -3.70 9.43 -24.50
CA HIS A 192 -4.53 8.39 -23.93
C HIS A 192 -4.74 7.23 -24.92
N GLU A 193 -5.15 7.50 -26.16
CA GLU A 193 -5.37 6.48 -27.19
C GLU A 193 -4.08 5.71 -27.52
N ASP A 194 -2.96 6.41 -27.62
CA ASP A 194 -1.68 5.84 -28.05
C ASP A 194 -1.00 5.01 -26.95
N ASP A 195 -1.04 5.44 -25.68
CA ASP A 195 -0.20 4.85 -24.63
C ASP A 195 -0.94 4.39 -23.37
N GLN A 196 -2.07 5.00 -23.03
CA GLN A 196 -2.67 4.83 -21.70
C GLN A 196 -3.99 4.03 -21.73
N CYS A 197 -4.66 3.95 -22.87
CA CYS A 197 -5.97 3.33 -22.97
C CYS A 197 -5.89 1.81 -22.71
N PRO A 198 -6.50 1.30 -21.63
CA PRO A 198 -6.38 -0.11 -21.25
C PRO A 198 -7.06 -1.05 -22.26
N MET A 199 -8.08 -0.55 -22.95
CA MET A 199 -8.89 -1.28 -23.94
C MET A 199 -8.37 -1.10 -25.37
N ALA A 200 -7.29 -0.35 -25.59
CA ALA A 200 -6.67 -0.25 -26.91
C ALA A 200 -6.12 -1.63 -27.33
N MET A 201 -6.42 -2.03 -28.56
CA MET A 201 -5.85 -3.23 -29.17
C MET A 201 -4.40 -2.94 -29.58
N VAL A 202 -3.47 -3.71 -29.03
CA VAL A 202 -2.03 -3.57 -29.27
C VAL A 202 -1.42 -4.90 -29.69
N GLN A 203 -0.33 -4.83 -30.45
CA GLN A 203 0.43 -6.01 -30.85
C GLN A 203 1.58 -6.27 -29.88
N CYS A 204 1.73 -7.52 -29.46
CA CYS A 204 2.88 -7.93 -28.68
C CYS A 204 4.17 -7.81 -29.52
N PRO A 205 5.20 -7.07 -29.09
CA PRO A 205 6.44 -6.86 -29.85
C PRO A 205 7.29 -8.13 -30.01
N HIS A 206 7.00 -9.19 -29.26
CA HIS A 206 7.76 -10.45 -29.31
C HIS A 206 7.09 -11.51 -30.19
N CYS A 207 5.76 -11.59 -30.19
CA CYS A 207 5.01 -12.64 -30.91
C CYS A 207 4.00 -12.11 -31.93
N ALA A 208 3.82 -10.78 -32.01
CA ALA A 208 2.86 -10.09 -32.87
C ALA A 208 1.38 -10.46 -32.61
N MET A 209 1.07 -11.13 -31.50
CA MET A 209 -0.32 -11.40 -31.10
C MET A 209 -1.04 -10.09 -30.79
N GLU A 210 -2.28 -9.96 -31.23
CA GLU A 210 -3.17 -8.84 -30.94
C GLU A 210 -3.95 -9.09 -29.64
N LEU A 211 -3.87 -8.15 -28.71
CA LEU A 211 -4.53 -8.22 -27.39
C LEU A 211 -4.83 -6.82 -26.86
N MET A 212 -5.72 -6.72 -25.89
CA MET A 212 -5.96 -5.46 -25.19
C MET A 212 -4.73 -5.06 -24.37
N ARG A 213 -4.42 -3.77 -24.29
CA ARG A 213 -3.25 -3.26 -23.56
C ARG A 213 -3.19 -3.77 -22.12
N GLU A 214 -4.31 -3.82 -21.42
CA GLU A 214 -4.38 -4.36 -20.04
C GLU A 214 -3.95 -5.83 -19.92
N GLN A 215 -4.07 -6.60 -21.00
CA GLN A 215 -3.71 -8.03 -21.05
C GLN A 215 -2.24 -8.24 -21.42
N LEU A 216 -1.57 -7.21 -21.96
CA LEU A 216 -0.20 -7.32 -22.46
C LEU A 216 0.79 -7.73 -21.37
N GLN A 217 0.63 -7.22 -20.16
CA GLN A 217 1.50 -7.58 -19.04
C GLN A 217 1.33 -9.05 -18.63
N ARG A 218 0.09 -9.54 -18.53
CA ARG A 218 -0.16 -10.96 -18.23
C ARG A 218 0.38 -11.88 -19.33
N HIS A 219 0.18 -11.48 -20.59
CA HIS A 219 0.75 -12.19 -21.74
C HIS A 219 2.28 -12.24 -21.65
N TYR A 220 2.94 -11.13 -21.34
CA TYR A 220 4.38 -11.10 -21.11
C TYR A 220 4.83 -12.07 -20.02
N ASP A 221 4.16 -12.07 -18.88
CA ASP A 221 4.60 -12.81 -17.70
C ASP A 221 4.31 -14.31 -17.79
N HIS A 222 3.26 -14.72 -18.52
CA HIS A 222 2.80 -16.11 -18.52
C HIS A 222 2.72 -16.75 -19.93
N ASP A 223 2.29 -16.01 -20.96
CA ASP A 223 1.84 -16.65 -22.21
C ASP A 223 2.79 -16.51 -23.40
N CYS A 224 3.60 -15.45 -23.46
CA CYS A 224 4.46 -15.13 -24.60
C CYS A 224 5.64 -16.11 -24.77
N MET A 225 5.48 -17.10 -25.64
CA MET A 225 6.49 -18.13 -25.93
C MET A 225 7.78 -17.60 -26.58
N ARG A 226 7.73 -16.41 -27.20
CA ARG A 226 8.89 -15.76 -27.83
C ARG A 226 9.60 -14.74 -26.93
N ARG A 227 9.04 -14.44 -25.75
CA ARG A 227 9.70 -13.52 -24.80
C ARG A 227 10.88 -14.25 -24.17
N SER A 228 12.05 -13.60 -24.18
CA SER A 228 13.23 -14.13 -23.50
C SER A 228 13.15 -13.83 -22.01
N ILE A 229 13.15 -14.89 -21.21
CA ILE A 229 13.06 -14.84 -19.74
C ILE A 229 14.33 -15.44 -19.12
N ASP A 230 14.63 -15.04 -17.88
CA ASP A 230 15.76 -15.60 -17.15
C ASP A 230 15.49 -17.07 -16.78
N CYS A 231 16.53 -17.89 -16.81
CA CYS A 231 16.45 -19.24 -16.27
C CYS A 231 16.07 -19.19 -14.78
N VAL A 232 15.24 -20.13 -14.32
CA VAL A 232 14.83 -20.26 -12.91
C VAL A 232 16.03 -20.45 -11.96
N TYR A 233 17.15 -20.95 -12.47
CA TYR A 233 18.41 -21.13 -11.73
C TYR A 233 19.40 -19.98 -11.91
N SER A 234 19.08 -18.91 -12.64
CA SER A 234 19.97 -17.75 -12.85
C SER A 234 20.42 -17.13 -11.53
N LYS A 235 19.52 -17.05 -10.55
CA LYS A 235 19.79 -16.55 -9.20
C LYS A 235 20.74 -17.43 -8.39
N LEU A 236 20.86 -18.71 -8.76
CA LEU A 236 21.82 -19.63 -8.16
C LEU A 236 23.14 -19.67 -8.95
N GLY A 237 23.26 -18.92 -10.06
CA GLY A 237 24.48 -18.83 -10.86
C GLY A 237 24.41 -19.51 -12.22
N CYS A 238 23.23 -19.85 -12.74
CA CYS A 238 23.12 -20.29 -14.14
C CYS A 238 23.60 -19.17 -15.08
N SER A 239 24.60 -19.47 -15.91
CA SER A 239 25.32 -18.53 -16.77
C SER A 239 24.68 -18.31 -18.14
N VAL A 240 23.68 -19.12 -18.50
CA VAL A 240 22.91 -18.92 -19.72
C VAL A 240 21.97 -17.75 -19.44
N GLY A 241 22.13 -16.65 -20.18
CA GLY A 241 21.40 -15.40 -20.00
C GLY A 241 19.89 -15.53 -20.25
N LYS A 242 19.27 -14.51 -20.88
CA LYS A 242 17.84 -14.58 -21.20
C LYS A 242 17.59 -15.57 -22.34
N ILE A 243 16.66 -16.49 -22.15
CA ILE A 243 16.33 -17.57 -23.09
C ILE A 243 14.86 -17.43 -23.50
N PRO A 244 14.50 -17.56 -24.79
CA PRO A 244 13.10 -17.61 -25.20
C PRO A 244 12.31 -18.66 -24.40
N ARG A 245 11.11 -18.32 -23.90
CA ARG A 245 10.29 -19.24 -23.09
C ARG A 245 10.06 -20.59 -23.80
N SER A 246 9.89 -20.58 -25.11
CA SER A 246 9.79 -21.77 -25.96
C SER A 246 11.00 -22.72 -25.89
N GLU A 247 12.20 -22.19 -25.65
CA GLU A 247 13.45 -22.96 -25.59
C GLU A 247 13.84 -23.35 -24.14
N MET A 248 13.13 -22.85 -23.14
CA MET A 248 13.45 -23.07 -21.72
C MET A 248 13.42 -24.55 -21.33
N GLY A 249 12.48 -25.34 -21.87
CA GLY A 249 12.40 -26.78 -21.60
C GLY A 249 13.67 -27.52 -22.04
N LYS A 250 14.15 -27.22 -23.25
CA LYS A 250 15.38 -27.79 -23.81
C LYS A 250 16.59 -27.36 -22.98
N HIS A 251 16.70 -26.07 -22.64
CA HIS A 251 17.78 -25.56 -21.80
C HIS A 251 17.85 -26.29 -20.44
N ILE A 252 16.72 -26.43 -19.74
CA ILE A 252 16.69 -27.09 -18.42
C ILE A 252 17.13 -28.55 -18.53
N GLN A 253 16.69 -29.25 -19.58
CA GLN A 253 17.06 -30.64 -19.82
C GLN A 253 18.55 -30.81 -20.11
N GLU A 254 19.12 -29.97 -20.98
CA GLU A 254 20.55 -30.02 -21.34
C GLU A 254 21.47 -29.60 -20.19
N ASN A 255 20.99 -28.75 -19.27
CA ASN A 255 21.78 -28.18 -18.16
C ASN A 255 21.42 -28.75 -16.78
N LEU A 256 20.66 -29.86 -16.73
CA LEU A 256 20.13 -30.43 -15.48
C LEU A 256 21.21 -30.69 -14.42
N HIS A 257 22.36 -31.25 -14.83
CA HIS A 257 23.45 -31.55 -13.92
C HIS A 257 24.04 -30.28 -13.27
N ASN A 258 24.27 -29.24 -14.08
CA ASN A 258 24.76 -27.95 -13.60
C ASN A 258 23.75 -27.30 -12.64
N HIS A 259 22.46 -27.28 -13.00
CA HIS A 259 21.41 -26.74 -12.14
C HIS A 259 21.32 -27.47 -10.80
N MET A 260 21.42 -28.79 -10.80
CA MET A 260 21.42 -29.60 -9.58
C MET A 260 22.64 -29.31 -8.71
N GLN A 261 23.82 -29.10 -9.31
CA GLN A 261 25.03 -28.72 -8.58
C GLN A 261 24.89 -27.34 -7.92
N LEU A 262 24.35 -26.34 -8.64
CA LEU A 262 24.09 -25.01 -8.10
C LEU A 262 23.08 -25.07 -6.93
N MET A 263 22.03 -25.88 -7.04
CA MET A 263 21.11 -26.14 -5.94
C MET A 263 21.79 -26.78 -4.73
N CYS A 264 22.59 -27.82 -4.93
CA CYS A 264 23.31 -28.49 -3.84
C CYS A 264 24.29 -27.53 -3.13
N GLN A 265 24.98 -26.69 -3.89
CA GLN A 265 25.88 -25.66 -3.33
C GLN A 265 25.10 -24.63 -2.51
N ALA A 266 23.97 -24.15 -3.01
CA ALA A 266 23.09 -23.24 -2.28
C ALA A 266 22.59 -23.86 -0.96
N LEU A 267 22.11 -25.10 -1.00
CA LEU A 267 21.66 -25.83 0.18
C LEU A 267 22.79 -26.09 1.18
N THR A 268 23.99 -26.44 0.72
CA THR A 268 25.17 -26.66 1.58
C THR A 268 25.61 -25.35 2.25
N ASN A 269 25.55 -24.23 1.52
CA ASN A 269 25.87 -22.92 2.07
C ASN A 269 24.84 -22.49 3.12
N ILE A 270 23.55 -22.76 2.89
CA ILE A 270 22.49 -22.54 3.89
C ILE A 270 22.72 -23.44 5.10
N HIS A 271 23.01 -24.72 4.90
CA HIS A 271 23.30 -25.67 5.97
C HIS A 271 24.51 -25.21 6.81
N ARG A 272 25.62 -24.80 6.19
CA ARG A 272 26.79 -24.26 6.92
C ARG A 272 26.45 -23.01 7.73
N ARG A 273 25.58 -22.13 7.23
CA ARG A 273 25.16 -20.93 7.95
C ARG A 273 24.21 -21.22 9.12
N LEU A 274 23.40 -22.27 9.00
CA LEU A 274 22.48 -22.70 10.06
C LEU A 274 23.14 -23.62 11.09
N ASN A 275 24.26 -24.27 10.74
CA ASN A 275 24.90 -25.32 11.54
C ASN A 275 26.26 -24.88 12.13
N ILE A 276 26.44 -23.59 12.43
CA ILE A 276 27.59 -23.13 13.23
C ILE A 276 27.39 -23.66 14.66
N PRO A 277 28.24 -24.58 15.17
CA PRO A 277 28.24 -24.90 16.59
C PRO A 277 28.83 -23.68 17.30
N ALA A 278 28.09 -23.12 18.26
CA ALA A 278 28.70 -22.29 19.28
C ALA A 278 29.57 -23.19 20.17
N ASN A 279 30.84 -23.43 19.80
CA ASN A 279 31.88 -23.65 20.80
C ASN A 279 33.33 -23.53 20.30
N ASN A 280 34.00 -22.52 20.89
CA ASN A 280 35.34 -22.52 21.49
C ASN A 280 36.58 -22.89 20.68
N GLN A 281 37.50 -21.91 20.61
CA GLN A 281 38.88 -22.15 21.02
C GLN A 281 39.38 -21.02 21.94
N LEU A 282 39.38 -21.32 23.25
CA LEU A 282 40.41 -20.84 24.16
C LEU A 282 41.60 -21.78 24.00
N THR A 283 42.68 -21.31 23.38
CA THR A 283 44.01 -21.88 23.57
C THR A 283 44.91 -20.77 24.08
N HIS A 284 45.17 -20.78 25.38
CA HIS A 284 46.30 -20.05 25.95
C HIS A 284 47.59 -20.75 25.54
N SER A 285 48.46 -20.04 24.82
CA SER A 285 49.74 -19.49 25.32
C SER A 285 50.96 -19.67 24.41
N HIS A 286 51.73 -18.57 24.38
CA HIS A 286 53.15 -18.38 24.04
C HIS A 286 53.59 -18.12 22.59
N SER A 287 54.00 -16.86 22.37
CA SER A 287 55.25 -16.36 21.71
C SER A 287 55.03 -15.35 20.57
N LEU A 288 55.58 -14.13 20.77
CA LEU A 288 55.76 -12.97 19.85
C LEU A 288 56.64 -13.30 18.59
N PRO A 289 56.92 -12.38 17.61
CA PRO A 289 56.52 -10.97 17.40
C PRO A 289 56.14 -10.52 15.93
N ASP A 290 55.55 -9.31 15.82
CA ASP A 290 55.83 -8.19 14.88
C ASP A 290 55.45 -8.21 13.35
N ARG A 291 55.05 -6.99 12.90
CA ARG A 291 55.03 -6.37 11.54
C ARG A 291 53.74 -6.25 10.68
N THR A 292 53.13 -5.06 10.79
CA THR A 292 52.80 -4.05 9.73
C THR A 292 52.45 -4.49 8.30
N GLU A 293 51.22 -4.15 7.83
CA GLU A 293 50.88 -3.11 6.80
C GLU A 293 49.41 -3.28 6.29
N PRO A 294 48.70 -2.21 5.84
CA PRO A 294 47.27 -2.21 5.51
C PRO A 294 46.96 -2.36 3.99
N PHE A 295 45.83 -2.98 3.65
CA PHE A 295 45.34 -3.14 2.26
C PHE A 295 44.47 -1.97 1.76
N THR A 296 44.57 -1.70 0.45
CA THR A 296 44.08 -0.54 -0.31
C THR A 296 42.63 -0.64 -0.82
N PRO A 297 42.03 0.46 -1.34
CA PRO A 297 40.58 0.60 -1.56
C PRO A 297 39.95 -0.13 -2.76
N GLU A 298 40.66 -1.03 -3.46
CA GLU A 298 40.14 -1.66 -4.68
C GLU A 298 39.28 -2.92 -4.42
N ASP A 299 39.37 -3.52 -3.23
CA ASP A 299 38.55 -4.69 -2.84
C ASP A 299 37.10 -4.32 -2.47
N ARG A 300 36.76 -3.02 -2.41
CA ARG A 300 35.41 -2.55 -2.06
C ARG A 300 34.40 -2.68 -3.19
N ARG A 301 34.84 -2.90 -4.44
CA ARG A 301 33.94 -2.98 -5.61
C ARG A 301 33.39 -4.36 -5.92
N MET A 302 33.88 -5.43 -5.29
CA MET A 302 33.26 -6.77 -5.43
C MET A 302 32.09 -7.02 -4.47
N VAL A 303 31.94 -6.22 -3.41
CA VAL A 303 30.90 -6.45 -2.38
C VAL A 303 29.56 -5.78 -2.73
N GLU A 304 29.55 -4.73 -3.56
CA GLU A 304 28.31 -4.07 -3.99
C GLU A 304 27.62 -4.71 -5.21
N GLY A 305 28.29 -5.66 -5.88
CA GLY A 305 27.75 -6.35 -7.07
C GLY A 305 26.88 -7.59 -6.78
N ILE A 306 26.90 -8.11 -5.55
CA ILE A 306 26.19 -9.36 -5.19
C ILE A 306 24.90 -9.08 -4.38
N GLY A 307 24.73 -7.85 -3.88
CA GLY A 307 23.56 -7.45 -3.09
C GLY A 307 22.25 -7.33 -3.89
N ASN A 308 22.32 -7.05 -5.19
CA ASN A 308 21.12 -6.79 -6.00
C ASN A 308 20.59 -8.01 -6.77
N GLY A 309 21.29 -9.15 -6.70
CA GLY A 309 20.83 -10.41 -7.29
C GLY A 309 19.76 -11.12 -6.45
N LEU A 310 19.77 -10.91 -5.13
CA LEU A 310 18.98 -11.70 -4.16
C LEU A 310 17.63 -11.08 -3.79
N SER A 311 17.33 -9.85 -4.20
CA SER A 311 16.01 -9.24 -3.93
C SER A 311 14.85 -9.97 -4.63
N HIS A 312 15.07 -10.59 -5.79
CA HIS A 312 13.98 -11.26 -6.51
C HIS A 312 13.74 -12.73 -6.13
N ALA A 313 14.73 -13.42 -5.55
CA ALA A 313 14.52 -14.78 -5.02
C ALA A 313 13.91 -14.78 -3.61
N VAL A 314 13.96 -13.62 -2.92
CA VAL A 314 13.46 -13.45 -1.55
C VAL A 314 12.05 -12.84 -1.52
N ASN A 315 11.45 -12.45 -2.65
CA ASN A 315 10.07 -11.95 -2.70
C ASN A 315 8.98 -13.01 -2.43
N LEU A 316 9.34 -14.29 -2.21
CA LEU A 316 8.44 -15.30 -1.63
C LEU A 316 8.48 -15.35 -0.09
N LEU A 317 9.35 -14.58 0.56
CA LEU A 317 9.50 -14.54 2.01
C LEU A 317 9.85 -13.12 2.48
N HIS A 318 8.83 -12.29 2.71
CA HIS A 318 8.98 -10.96 3.34
C HIS A 318 9.84 -11.03 4.62
N LEU A 319 11.04 -10.46 4.56
CA LEU A 319 11.85 -10.07 5.71
C LEU A 319 12.55 -8.77 5.32
N SER A 320 12.06 -7.65 5.84
CA SER A 320 12.78 -6.37 5.82
C SER A 320 13.15 -6.00 7.24
N ASP A 321 14.46 -5.87 7.46
CA ASP A 321 15.21 -4.90 8.28
C ASP A 321 14.64 -4.37 9.60
N ASN A 322 15.41 -4.50 10.68
CA ASN A 322 16.05 -3.33 11.34
C ASN A 322 16.99 -3.73 12.51
N PRO A 323 17.81 -2.79 13.03
CA PRO A 323 19.14 -3.07 13.56
C PRO A 323 19.25 -2.95 15.10
N SER A 324 20.45 -3.26 15.58
CA SER A 324 21.06 -2.73 16.81
C SER A 324 20.89 -3.50 18.13
N LEU A 325 22.04 -4.06 18.53
CA LEU A 325 22.74 -3.86 19.82
C LEU A 325 22.39 -4.69 21.07
N ALA A 326 23.46 -5.36 21.51
CA ALA A 326 23.96 -5.48 22.89
C ALA A 326 23.27 -6.46 23.85
N ILE A 327 23.97 -7.58 24.05
CA ILE A 327 23.81 -8.49 25.19
C ILE A 327 24.70 -7.99 26.34
N PRO A 328 24.21 -7.94 27.59
CA PRO A 328 25.05 -8.14 28.75
C PRO A 328 24.85 -9.55 29.33
N GLN A 329 25.96 -10.16 29.67
CA GLN A 329 26.11 -11.48 30.29
C GLN A 329 25.61 -11.47 31.75
N ALA A 330 25.03 -12.58 32.20
CA ALA A 330 25.16 -13.03 33.59
C ALA A 330 24.97 -14.56 33.67
N GLY A 331 25.83 -15.17 34.49
CA GLY A 331 26.12 -16.60 34.53
C GLY A 331 25.17 -17.47 35.36
N PRO A 332 25.63 -18.67 35.76
CA PRO A 332 24.81 -19.88 35.78
C PRO A 332 24.46 -20.35 37.20
N HIS A 333 23.30 -20.98 37.41
CA HIS A 333 23.14 -21.99 38.47
C HIS A 333 22.18 -23.11 38.08
N SER A 334 22.60 -24.29 38.51
CA SER A 334 22.23 -25.66 38.18
C SER A 334 20.81 -26.10 38.56
N LEU A 335 20.32 -27.06 37.74
CA LEU A 335 19.65 -28.33 38.09
C LEU A 335 18.72 -28.35 39.32
N ASP A 336 17.45 -28.70 39.08
CA ASP A 336 16.95 -29.97 39.60
C ASP A 336 15.72 -30.52 38.86
N SER A 337 15.65 -31.84 38.88
CA SER A 337 14.67 -32.72 38.23
C SER A 337 13.28 -32.59 38.86
N PHE A 338 12.21 -32.93 38.13
CA PHE A 338 11.16 -33.88 38.58
C PHE A 338 10.08 -34.05 37.48
N CYS A 339 9.72 -35.31 37.23
CA CYS A 339 8.67 -35.77 36.32
C CYS A 339 7.29 -35.82 37.06
N PRO A 340 6.16 -36.23 36.42
CA PRO A 340 4.83 -35.61 36.51
C PRO A 340 3.91 -36.29 37.55
N PRO A 341 2.59 -35.98 37.61
CA PRO A 341 1.65 -36.88 36.93
C PRO A 341 0.32 -36.28 36.41
N ASP A 342 -0.38 -37.13 35.65
CA ASP A 342 -1.75 -37.09 35.12
C ASP A 342 -2.86 -36.61 36.06
N THR A 343 -3.95 -36.00 35.54
CA THR A 343 -5.27 -36.66 35.34
C THR A 343 -6.39 -35.70 34.88
N SER A 344 -7.04 -36.09 33.77
CA SER A 344 -8.49 -36.23 33.51
C SER A 344 -9.55 -35.27 34.13
N LEU A 345 -10.29 -34.62 33.21
CA LEU A 345 -11.76 -34.50 33.10
C LEU A 345 -12.59 -34.04 34.33
N ARG A 346 -13.28 -32.90 34.18
CA ARG A 346 -14.77 -32.84 34.23
C ARG A 346 -15.36 -31.53 33.73
N GLN A 347 -16.60 -31.67 33.28
CA GLN A 347 -17.40 -30.84 32.39
C GLN A 347 -18.55 -30.19 33.19
N LEU A 348 -19.10 -29.08 32.66
CA LEU A 348 -20.46 -28.52 32.90
C LEU A 348 -20.64 -27.74 34.23
N ARG A 349 -21.39 -26.63 34.35
CA ARG A 349 -22.39 -25.96 33.49
C ARG A 349 -22.73 -24.57 34.09
N GLY A 350 -23.00 -23.58 33.20
CA GLY A 350 -23.96 -22.46 33.30
C GLY A 350 -23.75 -21.36 34.38
N ALA A 351 -24.24 -20.13 34.21
CA ALA A 351 -24.89 -19.44 33.09
C ALA A 351 -25.08 -17.95 33.48
N GLN A 352 -25.17 -17.06 32.46
CA GLN A 352 -25.83 -15.72 32.46
C GLN A 352 -25.20 -14.63 33.37
N GLY A 353 -25.05 -13.35 33.00
CA GLY A 353 -25.44 -12.57 31.83
C GLY A 353 -24.99 -11.10 32.02
N SER A 354 -25.09 -10.34 30.91
CA SER A 354 -25.26 -8.87 30.78
C SER A 354 -24.27 -7.88 31.40
N ASP A 355 -23.71 -7.06 30.50
CA ASP A 355 -23.58 -5.59 30.52
C ASP A 355 -23.13 -4.86 31.80
N GLU A 356 -22.03 -4.10 31.72
CA GLU A 356 -22.08 -2.65 31.49
C GLU A 356 -20.67 -2.01 31.63
N ARG A 357 -20.44 -0.97 30.81
CA ARG A 357 -19.42 0.04 30.99
C ARG A 357 -19.81 0.92 32.19
N PHE A 358 -18.86 1.33 33.04
CA PHE A 358 -18.54 2.73 33.37
C PHE A 358 -17.47 2.78 34.46
N GLY A 359 -16.65 3.85 34.46
CA GLY A 359 -15.64 4.10 35.49
C GLY A 359 -16.17 4.82 36.72
N SER A 360 -15.31 4.95 37.73
CA SER A 360 -15.43 5.92 38.84
C SER A 360 -14.09 5.92 39.60
N GLU A 361 -13.39 7.05 39.64
CA GLU A 361 -13.48 8.11 40.67
C GLU A 361 -12.74 7.79 41.97
N ARG A 362 -11.56 8.42 42.06
CA ARG A 362 -11.02 9.22 43.17
C ARG A 362 -11.92 9.28 44.42
N THR A 363 -11.41 8.77 45.54
CA THR A 363 -11.83 9.19 46.89
C THR A 363 -10.62 9.67 47.67
N GLN A 364 -10.60 11.00 47.89
CA GLN A 364 -9.84 11.66 48.96
C GLN A 364 -10.51 11.32 50.28
N ILE A 365 -9.73 10.88 51.27
CA ILE A 365 -10.05 11.04 52.68
C ILE A 365 -8.78 11.57 53.35
N ASP A 366 -8.73 12.89 53.49
CA ASP A 366 -7.83 13.60 54.38
C ASP A 366 -8.29 13.36 55.83
N THR A 367 -7.41 12.78 56.65
CA THR A 367 -7.56 12.82 58.10
C THR A 367 -6.34 13.54 58.65
N GLU A 368 -6.46 14.87 58.76
CA GLU A 368 -5.63 15.68 59.63
C GLU A 368 -5.90 15.31 61.09
N LEU A 369 -4.86 14.91 61.82
CA LEU A 369 -4.83 14.98 63.28
C LEU A 369 -3.70 15.92 63.70
N THR A 370 -4.06 17.20 63.77
CA THR A 370 -3.37 18.25 64.51
C THR A 370 -3.31 17.90 66.00
N TYR A 371 -2.11 17.83 66.58
CA TYR A 371 -1.90 18.10 68.00
C TYR A 371 -1.10 19.40 68.12
N THR A 372 -1.81 20.50 68.32
CA THR A 372 -1.26 21.79 68.73
C THR A 372 -1.17 21.83 70.25
N SER A 373 0.00 22.15 70.80
CA SER A 373 0.09 22.83 72.09
C SER A 373 1.49 23.44 72.26
N ASN A 374 1.55 24.76 72.16
CA ASN A 374 2.70 25.59 72.49
C ASN A 374 2.61 26.05 73.97
N PRO A 375 3.69 26.62 74.55
CA PRO A 375 4.21 26.26 75.87
C PRO A 375 3.73 27.18 77.00
N SER A 376 3.85 26.72 78.25
CA SER A 376 4.16 27.58 79.40
C SER A 376 4.66 26.80 80.62
N ASN A 377 5.78 27.28 81.15
CA ASN A 377 6.31 27.17 82.52
C ASN A 377 7.09 25.92 82.95
N ASN A 378 8.42 26.11 82.96
CA ASN A 378 9.40 25.78 84.00
C ASN A 378 9.30 24.42 84.69
N LEU A 379 10.21 23.51 84.34
CA LEU A 379 11.06 22.76 85.27
C LEU A 379 12.19 22.08 84.48
N GLU A 380 13.43 22.37 84.87
CA GLU A 380 14.64 21.78 84.33
C GLU A 380 14.71 20.26 84.61
N GLY A 381 15.25 19.51 83.64
CA GLY A 381 16.05 18.30 83.91
C GLY A 381 15.37 16.94 83.74
N PHE A 382 15.34 16.40 82.51
CA PHE A 382 15.36 14.94 82.27
C PHE A 382 16.13 14.60 80.97
N PRO A 383 16.94 13.52 80.94
CA PRO A 383 17.84 13.21 79.83
C PRO A 383 17.11 12.57 78.63
N ARG A 384 17.57 12.87 77.40
CA ARG A 384 17.14 12.20 76.16
C ARG A 384 17.38 10.68 76.26
N VAL A 385 16.37 9.90 75.93
CA VAL A 385 16.35 8.41 76.04
C VAL A 385 16.90 7.78 74.73
N PRO A 386 17.58 6.62 74.76
CA PRO A 386 18.30 6.03 73.60
C PRO A 386 17.43 5.31 72.55
N PHE A 387 16.10 5.47 72.56
CA PHE A 387 15.19 4.73 71.68
C PHE A 387 15.12 5.26 70.24
N ASP A 388 15.67 6.45 69.98
CA ASP A 388 15.59 7.07 68.66
C ASP A 388 16.54 6.42 67.65
N ASP A 389 17.72 5.93 68.06
CA ASP A 389 18.73 5.38 67.15
C ASP A 389 18.33 4.00 66.59
N GLU A 390 17.72 3.14 67.41
CA GLU A 390 17.26 1.81 66.98
C GLU A 390 16.05 1.92 66.05
N PHE A 391 15.12 2.83 66.34
CA PHE A 391 13.99 3.14 65.47
C PHE A 391 14.44 3.75 64.13
N GLN A 392 15.43 4.65 64.13
CA GLN A 392 16.03 5.21 62.92
C GLN A 392 16.76 4.14 62.09
N SER A 393 17.44 3.19 62.74
CA SER A 393 18.10 2.06 62.08
C SER A 393 17.10 1.11 61.41
N LEU A 394 16.04 0.71 62.12
CA LEU A 394 14.94 -0.10 61.58
C LEU A 394 14.22 0.60 60.43
N LYS A 395 14.00 1.92 60.54
CA LYS A 395 13.42 2.72 59.46
C LYS A 395 14.31 2.71 58.22
N SER A 396 15.63 2.85 58.39
CA SER A 396 16.60 2.80 57.30
C SER A 396 16.68 1.41 56.65
N GLN A 397 16.58 0.34 57.44
CA GLN A 397 16.52 -1.03 56.93
C GLN A 397 15.23 -1.29 56.13
N ASN A 398 14.06 -0.90 56.64
CA ASN A 398 12.79 -1.02 55.91
C ASN A 398 12.83 -0.25 54.58
N LEU A 399 13.33 0.99 54.58
CA LEU A 399 13.53 1.77 53.36
C LEU A 399 14.44 1.05 52.35
N SER A 400 15.55 0.47 52.80
CA SER A 400 16.45 -0.29 51.93
C SER A 400 15.83 -1.59 51.38
N GLN A 401 14.96 -2.23 52.17
CA GLN A 401 14.22 -3.42 51.75
C GLN A 401 13.13 -3.06 50.73
N ASP A 402 12.40 -1.97 50.95
CA ASP A 402 11.40 -1.45 50.01
C ASP A 402 12.04 -1.07 48.67
N GLU A 403 13.20 -0.42 48.68
CA GLU A 403 13.97 -0.16 47.46
C GLU A 403 14.43 -1.45 46.75
N SER A 404 14.82 -2.47 47.52
CA SER A 404 15.21 -3.77 46.94
C SER A 404 14.03 -4.52 46.34
N LEU A 405 12.87 -4.49 47.00
CA LEU A 405 11.63 -5.07 46.50
C LEU A 405 11.19 -4.39 45.21
N ALA A 406 11.21 -3.05 45.16
CA ALA A 406 10.91 -2.30 43.94
C ALA A 406 11.85 -2.67 42.77
N ARG A 407 13.15 -2.89 43.04
CA ARG A 407 14.10 -3.36 42.02
C ARG A 407 13.77 -4.78 41.53
N HIS A 408 13.39 -5.69 42.43
CA HIS A 408 13.00 -7.05 42.07
C HIS A 408 11.67 -7.08 41.30
N GLU A 409 10.68 -6.28 41.68
CA GLU A 409 9.41 -6.15 40.94
C GLU A 409 9.64 -5.64 39.51
N SER A 410 10.51 -4.64 39.35
CA SER A 410 10.92 -4.14 38.03
C SER A 410 11.62 -5.21 37.20
N ALA A 411 12.58 -5.95 37.79
CA ALA A 411 13.27 -7.03 37.10
C ALA A 411 12.34 -8.19 36.70
N LEU A 412 11.35 -8.52 37.54
CA LEU A 412 10.33 -9.52 37.22
C LEU A 412 9.42 -9.06 36.07
N HIS A 413 9.06 -7.78 36.03
CA HIS A 413 8.29 -7.20 34.94
C HIS A 413 9.04 -7.28 33.59
N ASP A 414 10.32 -6.88 33.59
CA ASP A 414 11.19 -6.98 32.41
C ASP A 414 11.35 -8.42 31.93
N MET A 415 11.51 -9.36 32.87
CA MET A 415 11.66 -10.78 32.55
C MET A 415 10.39 -11.37 31.95
N LYS A 416 9.22 -10.98 32.48
CA LYS A 416 7.92 -11.36 31.91
C LYS A 416 7.77 -10.88 30.48
N HIS A 417 8.13 -9.62 30.18
CA HIS A 417 8.12 -9.08 28.82
C HIS A 417 9.06 -9.85 27.88
N LYS A 418 10.25 -10.26 28.36
CA LYS A 418 11.17 -11.10 27.57
C LYS A 418 10.61 -12.48 27.29
N VAL A 419 9.97 -13.13 28.26
CA VAL A 419 9.31 -14.42 28.05
C VAL A 419 8.22 -14.32 26.98
N GLU A 420 7.34 -13.33 27.09
CA GLU A 420 6.28 -13.09 26.09
C GLU A 420 6.85 -12.83 24.68
N TYR A 421 7.97 -12.11 24.59
CA TYR A 421 8.67 -11.87 23.33
C TYR A 421 9.25 -13.17 22.74
N HIS A 422 9.90 -14.00 23.56
CA HIS A 422 10.47 -15.27 23.12
C HIS A 422 9.39 -16.29 22.74
N GLU A 423 8.26 -16.33 23.44
CA GLU A 423 7.11 -17.19 23.09
C GLU A 423 6.54 -16.82 21.73
N LYS A 424 6.37 -15.53 21.43
CA LYS A 424 5.94 -15.05 20.10
C LYS A 424 6.93 -15.44 19.01
N ASN A 425 8.22 -15.29 19.26
CA ASN A 425 9.26 -15.67 18.30
C ASN A 425 9.31 -17.19 18.07
N ASN A 426 9.19 -18.00 19.12
CA ASN A 426 9.13 -19.45 19.00
C ASN A 426 7.90 -19.89 18.19
N ALA A 427 6.73 -19.29 18.42
CA ALA A 427 5.53 -19.57 17.63
C ALA A 427 5.75 -19.22 16.14
N ALA A 428 6.41 -18.10 15.83
CA ALA A 428 6.75 -17.72 14.47
C ALA A 428 7.76 -18.70 13.83
N LEU A 429 8.78 -19.15 14.57
CA LEU A 429 9.75 -20.13 14.11
C LEU A 429 9.10 -21.48 13.83
N ILE A 430 8.22 -21.98 14.71
CA ILE A 430 7.46 -23.22 14.48
C ILE A 430 6.65 -23.14 13.18
N LYS A 431 5.99 -22.00 12.92
CA LYS A 431 5.26 -21.79 11.67
C LYS A 431 6.20 -21.82 10.45
N ARG A 432 7.41 -21.26 10.58
CA ARG A 432 8.42 -21.25 9.50
C ARG A 432 8.95 -22.64 9.22
N VAL A 433 9.31 -23.40 10.26
CA VAL A 433 9.77 -24.79 10.14
C VAL A 433 8.71 -25.63 9.43
N LYS A 434 7.45 -25.55 9.86
CA LYS A 434 6.34 -26.25 9.21
C LYS A 434 6.18 -25.88 7.73
N SER A 435 6.39 -24.60 7.38
CA SER A 435 6.36 -24.16 5.99
C SER A 435 7.51 -24.74 5.16
N LEU A 436 8.70 -24.85 5.74
CA LEU A 436 9.86 -25.47 5.10
C LEU A 436 9.68 -26.99 4.93
N GLU A 437 9.12 -27.69 5.93
CA GLU A 437 8.78 -29.11 5.83
C GLU A 437 7.79 -29.39 4.70
N ASN A 438 6.78 -28.52 4.54
CA ASN A 438 5.83 -28.61 3.42
C ASN A 438 6.54 -28.40 2.08
N ALA A 439 7.42 -27.40 1.97
CA ALA A 439 8.17 -27.12 0.75
C ALA A 439 9.12 -28.28 0.38
N LEU A 440 9.77 -28.90 1.37
CA LEU A 440 10.59 -30.10 1.18
C LEU A 440 9.76 -31.27 0.66
N THR A 441 8.60 -31.53 1.28
CA THR A 441 7.68 -32.59 0.84
C THR A 441 7.22 -32.37 -0.61
N GLU A 442 6.97 -31.12 -0.99
CA GLU A 442 6.61 -30.75 -2.35
C GLU A 442 7.75 -30.94 -3.35
N LEU A 443 8.98 -30.59 -2.97
CA LEU A 443 10.18 -30.84 -3.78
C LEU A 443 10.44 -32.34 -3.97
N GLU A 444 10.33 -33.15 -2.91
CA GLU A 444 10.41 -34.61 -3.00
C GLU A 444 9.37 -35.17 -3.98
N GLY A 445 8.15 -34.63 -3.92
CA GLY A 445 7.08 -34.96 -4.87
C GLY A 445 7.44 -34.64 -6.32
N ARG A 446 8.15 -33.54 -6.59
CA ARG A 446 8.58 -33.16 -7.96
C ARG A 446 9.72 -34.02 -8.48
N CYS A 447 10.66 -34.36 -7.60
CA CYS A 447 11.78 -35.25 -7.92
C CYS A 447 11.34 -36.67 -8.28
N SER A 448 10.09 -37.05 -8.00
CA SER A 448 9.53 -38.34 -8.39
C SER A 448 9.44 -38.54 -9.90
N ASN A 449 9.39 -37.46 -10.69
CA ASN A 449 9.36 -37.48 -12.17
C ASN A 449 8.41 -38.53 -12.76
N GLY A 450 7.18 -38.58 -12.23
CA GLY A 450 6.15 -39.52 -12.67
C GLY A 450 6.21 -40.90 -12.04
N VAL A 451 7.17 -41.22 -11.15
CA VAL A 451 7.23 -42.47 -10.41
C VAL A 451 7.28 -42.21 -8.90
N TYR A 452 6.17 -42.45 -8.22
CA TYR A 452 6.01 -42.16 -6.80
C TYR A 452 5.80 -43.41 -5.95
N PHE A 453 6.42 -43.45 -4.77
CA PHE A 453 6.29 -44.53 -3.80
C PHE A 453 5.71 -43.98 -2.50
N TRP A 454 4.48 -44.38 -2.19
CA TRP A 454 3.82 -44.05 -0.95
C TRP A 454 4.03 -45.17 0.07
N ARG A 455 4.76 -44.86 1.15
CA ARG A 455 4.97 -45.76 2.29
C ARG A 455 3.98 -45.41 3.39
N ILE A 456 2.99 -46.26 3.59
CA ILE A 456 2.02 -46.14 4.69
C ILE A 456 2.59 -46.87 5.89
N LYS A 457 3.29 -46.15 6.76
CA LYS A 457 3.76 -46.66 8.05
C LYS A 457 2.61 -46.74 9.04
N SER A 458 2.75 -47.56 10.08
CA SER A 458 1.71 -47.77 11.08
C SER A 458 0.40 -48.28 10.46
N TYR A 459 0.52 -49.21 9.50
CA TYR A 459 -0.61 -49.73 8.74
C TYR A 459 -1.73 -50.24 9.66
N SER A 460 -1.38 -51.01 10.69
CA SER A 460 -2.34 -51.60 11.64
C SER A 460 -3.22 -50.55 12.31
N LYS A 461 -2.64 -49.39 12.66
CA LYS A 461 -3.39 -48.26 13.23
C LYS A 461 -4.42 -47.73 12.23
N PHE A 462 -3.98 -47.37 11.03
CA PHE A 462 -4.87 -46.82 9.99
C PHE A 462 -5.92 -47.82 9.52
N ARG A 463 -5.60 -49.12 9.55
CA ARG A 463 -6.53 -50.22 9.27
C ARG A 463 -7.65 -50.25 10.32
N ASN A 464 -7.30 -50.21 11.60
CA ASN A 464 -8.28 -50.19 12.70
C ASN A 464 -9.18 -48.94 12.64
N GLU A 465 -8.63 -47.77 12.35
CA GLU A 465 -9.39 -46.52 12.17
C GLU A 465 -10.36 -46.58 10.98
N ALA A 466 -9.98 -47.29 9.90
CA ALA A 466 -10.84 -47.49 8.74
C ALA A 466 -11.94 -48.54 8.98
N GLU A 467 -11.69 -49.52 9.84
CA GLU A 467 -12.67 -50.51 10.29
C GLU A 467 -13.71 -49.90 11.24
N SER A 468 -13.26 -49.13 12.23
CA SER A 468 -14.14 -48.40 13.15
C SER A 468 -14.96 -47.32 12.44
N GLY A 469 -14.46 -46.84 11.30
CA GLY A 469 -15.09 -45.78 10.51
C GLY A 469 -14.69 -44.37 10.93
N GLU A 470 -13.75 -44.20 11.87
CA GLU A 470 -13.20 -42.90 12.27
C GLU A 470 -12.52 -42.20 11.10
N VAL A 471 -11.64 -42.92 10.38
CA VAL A 471 -10.93 -42.41 9.21
C VAL A 471 -11.03 -43.41 8.07
N THR A 472 -12.02 -43.23 7.21
CA THR A 472 -12.31 -44.20 6.13
C THR A 472 -11.33 -44.10 4.94
N ALA A 473 -10.73 -42.93 4.71
CA ALA A 473 -9.83 -42.66 3.59
C ALA A 473 -8.58 -41.89 4.01
N ILE A 474 -7.42 -42.35 3.56
CA ILE A 474 -6.13 -41.66 3.72
C ILE A 474 -5.59 -41.22 2.37
N HIS A 475 -4.76 -40.18 2.37
CA HIS A 475 -4.20 -39.61 1.14
C HIS A 475 -2.68 -39.51 1.23
N SER A 476 -2.01 -39.76 0.12
CA SER A 476 -0.58 -39.52 0.00
C SER A 476 -0.29 -38.01 -0.06
N PRO A 477 0.95 -37.61 0.24
CA PRO A 477 1.48 -36.34 -0.24
C PRO A 477 1.32 -36.19 -1.76
N ALA A 478 1.34 -34.94 -2.22
CA ALA A 478 1.30 -34.65 -3.65
C ALA A 478 2.61 -35.05 -4.34
N PHE A 479 2.50 -35.54 -5.56
CA PHE A 479 3.62 -35.84 -6.44
C PHE A 479 3.29 -35.39 -7.86
N TYR A 480 4.30 -35.40 -8.73
CA TYR A 480 4.17 -34.82 -10.06
C TYR A 480 4.53 -35.80 -11.16
N SER A 481 3.85 -35.68 -12.29
CA SER A 481 4.15 -36.46 -13.50
C SER A 481 5.52 -36.11 -14.13
N SER A 482 6.01 -34.88 -13.92
CA SER A 482 7.36 -34.40 -14.23
C SER A 482 7.65 -33.18 -13.35
N CYS A 483 8.87 -32.60 -13.39
CA CYS A 483 9.20 -31.41 -12.58
C CYS A 483 8.22 -30.23 -12.75
N PHE A 484 7.61 -30.11 -13.93
CA PHE A 484 6.63 -29.07 -14.30
C PHE A 484 5.29 -29.67 -14.78
N GLY A 485 5.02 -30.92 -14.39
CA GLY A 485 3.86 -31.68 -14.87
C GLY A 485 2.64 -31.60 -13.96
N TYR A 486 1.64 -32.43 -14.27
CA TYR A 486 0.42 -32.58 -13.49
C TYR A 486 0.69 -32.93 -12.01
N LYS A 487 0.01 -32.24 -11.09
CA LYS A 487 0.03 -32.50 -9.64
C LYS A 487 -1.03 -33.53 -9.26
N ILE A 488 -0.65 -34.59 -8.56
CA ILE A 488 -1.48 -35.78 -8.31
C ILE A 488 -1.28 -36.25 -6.86
N CYS A 489 -2.30 -36.84 -6.25
CA CYS A 489 -2.15 -37.62 -5.03
C CYS A 489 -2.91 -38.95 -5.11
N ILE A 490 -2.49 -39.92 -4.31
CA ILE A 490 -3.16 -41.22 -4.15
C ILE A 490 -4.11 -41.12 -2.96
N ARG A 491 -5.30 -41.70 -3.10
CA ARG A 491 -6.22 -41.98 -2.00
C ARG A 491 -6.29 -43.49 -1.79
N ALA A 492 -6.13 -43.94 -0.55
CA ALA A 492 -6.36 -45.32 -0.18
C ALA A 492 -7.47 -45.41 0.86
N ASN A 493 -8.39 -46.35 0.66
CA ASN A 493 -9.38 -46.76 1.63
C ASN A 493 -9.00 -48.16 2.09
N LEU A 494 -8.33 -48.23 3.24
CA LEU A 494 -7.75 -49.48 3.72
C LEU A 494 -8.81 -50.53 4.02
N ASN A 495 -10.06 -50.13 4.27
CA ASN A 495 -11.23 -51.00 4.50
C ASN A 495 -12.27 -50.98 3.40
N GLY A 496 -11.87 -50.62 2.19
CA GLY A 496 -12.73 -50.61 1.02
C GLY A 496 -13.75 -49.46 1.03
N VAL A 497 -14.46 -49.31 -0.09
CA VAL A 497 -15.55 -48.34 -0.25
C VAL A 497 -16.78 -49.00 -0.86
N ASP A 498 -17.95 -48.47 -0.52
CA ASP A 498 -19.26 -48.91 -1.01
C ASP A 498 -19.42 -50.45 -0.98
N SER A 499 -19.64 -51.09 -2.12
CA SER A 499 -19.82 -52.55 -2.25
C SER A 499 -18.58 -53.37 -1.87
N ALA A 500 -17.38 -52.76 -1.90
CA ALA A 500 -16.11 -53.39 -1.59
C ALA A 500 -15.67 -53.19 -0.12
N ARG A 501 -16.51 -52.53 0.70
CA ARG A 501 -16.20 -52.27 2.10
C ARG A 501 -16.05 -53.58 2.88
N GLY A 502 -14.97 -53.69 3.65
CA GLY A 502 -14.65 -54.88 4.45
C GLY A 502 -14.07 -56.06 3.66
N THR A 503 -13.97 -55.96 2.33
CA THR A 503 -13.51 -57.08 1.49
C THR A 503 -12.25 -56.77 0.69
N HIS A 504 -12.08 -55.53 0.23
CA HIS A 504 -10.93 -55.12 -0.59
C HIS A 504 -10.28 -53.84 -0.07
N LEU A 505 -8.99 -53.69 -0.35
CA LEU A 505 -8.32 -52.40 -0.40
C LEU A 505 -8.80 -51.66 -1.66
N SER A 506 -9.25 -50.41 -1.51
CA SER A 506 -9.58 -49.54 -2.64
C SER A 506 -8.52 -48.45 -2.80
N ILE A 507 -8.12 -48.17 -4.05
CA ILE A 507 -7.09 -47.18 -4.36
C ILE A 507 -7.58 -46.29 -5.51
N PHE A 508 -7.46 -44.98 -5.32
CA PHE A 508 -7.81 -43.96 -6.29
C PHE A 508 -6.68 -42.96 -6.47
N VAL A 509 -6.68 -42.26 -7.60
CA VAL A 509 -5.86 -41.08 -7.84
C VAL A 509 -6.74 -39.85 -7.96
N HIS A 510 -6.25 -38.73 -7.46
CA HIS A 510 -6.87 -37.42 -7.58
C HIS A 510 -5.89 -36.45 -8.22
N PHE A 511 -6.35 -35.76 -9.26
CA PHE A 511 -5.66 -34.58 -9.76
C PHE A 511 -5.86 -33.41 -8.80
N MET A 512 -4.81 -32.60 -8.66
CA MET A 512 -4.75 -31.45 -7.79
C MET A 512 -4.42 -30.22 -8.62
N GLN A 513 -4.84 -29.04 -8.16
CA GLN A 513 -4.47 -27.79 -8.83
C GLN A 513 -2.95 -27.63 -8.81
N GLY A 514 -2.35 -27.63 -9.99
CA GLY A 514 -0.92 -27.44 -10.22
C GLY A 514 -0.60 -26.01 -10.61
N GLU A 515 0.64 -25.60 -10.34
CA GLU A 515 1.15 -24.28 -10.73
C GLU A 515 1.32 -24.13 -12.26
N TYR A 516 1.43 -25.26 -12.97
CA TYR A 516 1.67 -25.32 -14.40
C TYR A 516 0.43 -25.73 -15.19
N ASP A 517 -0.74 -25.79 -14.55
CA ASP A 517 -1.98 -26.25 -15.20
C ASP A 517 -2.36 -25.42 -16.44
N ASP A 518 -1.91 -24.16 -16.53
CA ASP A 518 -2.14 -23.28 -17.70
C ASP A 518 -1.34 -23.68 -18.95
N ILE A 519 -0.21 -24.36 -18.78
CA ILE A 519 0.67 -24.78 -19.88
C ILE A 519 0.58 -26.28 -20.17
N LEU A 520 -0.21 -27.03 -19.39
CA LEU A 520 -0.40 -28.47 -19.54
C LEU A 520 -1.66 -28.77 -20.37
N GLU A 521 -1.64 -29.87 -21.11
CA GLU A 521 -2.79 -30.30 -21.89
C GLU A 521 -3.91 -30.84 -20.99
N TRP A 522 -5.14 -30.39 -21.24
CA TRP A 522 -6.33 -30.87 -20.54
C TRP A 522 -7.46 -31.20 -21.53
N PRO A 523 -8.28 -32.23 -21.26
CA PRO A 523 -8.19 -33.17 -20.13
C PRO A 523 -6.99 -34.11 -20.23
N PHE A 524 -6.50 -34.61 -19.10
CA PHE A 524 -5.39 -35.55 -19.05
C PHE A 524 -5.68 -36.80 -19.90
N SER A 525 -4.74 -37.18 -20.77
CA SER A 525 -4.92 -38.23 -21.78
C SER A 525 -3.92 -39.39 -21.71
N GLY A 526 -3.22 -39.54 -20.58
CA GLY A 526 -2.21 -40.58 -20.35
C GLY A 526 -2.72 -41.84 -19.64
N ARG A 527 -1.77 -42.68 -19.20
CA ARG A 527 -2.02 -43.87 -18.37
C ARG A 527 -1.41 -43.70 -16.99
N ILE A 528 -2.07 -44.26 -15.98
CA ILE A 528 -1.59 -44.26 -14.60
C ILE A 528 -1.57 -45.69 -14.10
N MET A 529 -0.38 -46.21 -13.83
CA MET A 529 -0.19 -47.55 -13.30
C MET A 529 -0.09 -47.46 -11.77
N LEU A 530 -0.98 -48.16 -11.08
CA LEU A 530 -0.99 -48.31 -9.63
C LEU A 530 -0.49 -49.70 -9.27
N SER A 531 0.30 -49.83 -8.21
CA SER A 531 0.79 -51.13 -7.76
C SER A 531 0.89 -51.21 -6.24
N VAL A 532 0.50 -52.33 -5.66
CA VAL A 532 0.81 -52.70 -4.28
C VAL A 532 2.02 -53.62 -4.30
N LEU A 533 3.11 -53.19 -3.65
CA LEU A 533 4.38 -53.88 -3.75
C LEU A 533 4.50 -54.98 -2.70
N ASP A 534 4.66 -56.21 -3.18
CA ASP A 534 5.17 -57.33 -2.39
C ASP A 534 6.59 -57.05 -1.85
N GLN A 535 6.77 -57.19 -0.54
CA GLN A 535 8.01 -56.90 0.18
C GLN A 535 8.79 -58.17 0.59
N ASN A 536 8.54 -59.30 -0.09
CA ASN A 536 9.30 -60.53 0.09
C ASN A 536 10.82 -60.25 0.04
N PRO A 537 11.61 -60.69 1.03
CA PRO A 537 13.06 -60.47 1.02
C PRO A 537 13.74 -61.06 -0.22
N THR A 538 13.22 -62.17 -0.76
CA THR A 538 13.71 -62.77 -2.00
C THR A 538 13.04 -62.09 -3.19
N CYS A 539 13.81 -61.32 -3.97
CA CYS A 539 13.26 -60.47 -5.03
C CYS A 539 12.54 -61.27 -6.13
N GLU A 540 13.02 -62.48 -6.49
CA GLU A 540 12.38 -63.29 -7.53
C GLU A 540 11.01 -63.85 -7.11
N LEU A 541 10.73 -63.91 -5.81
CA LEU A 541 9.45 -64.40 -5.28
C LEU A 541 8.41 -63.29 -5.10
N ARG A 542 8.76 -62.04 -5.45
CA ARG A 542 7.84 -60.91 -5.31
C ARG A 542 6.79 -60.95 -6.41
N SER A 543 5.53 -60.99 -6.01
CA SER A 543 4.40 -60.86 -6.91
C SER A 543 3.70 -59.53 -6.65
N HIS A 544 4.05 -58.46 -7.37
CA HIS A 544 3.36 -57.18 -7.20
C HIS A 544 1.95 -57.23 -7.81
N VAL A 545 0.95 -56.69 -7.11
CA VAL A 545 -0.39 -56.49 -7.69
C VAL A 545 -0.39 -55.14 -8.38
N MET A 546 -0.78 -55.10 -9.65
CA MET A 546 -0.71 -53.90 -10.47
C MET A 546 -1.94 -53.76 -11.36
N GLU A 547 -2.42 -52.52 -11.49
CA GLU A 547 -3.53 -52.16 -12.36
C GLU A 547 -3.22 -50.88 -13.12
N THR A 548 -3.71 -50.79 -14.37
CA THR A 548 -3.45 -49.62 -15.23
C THR A 548 -4.75 -48.86 -15.50
N LEU A 549 -4.79 -47.61 -15.04
CA LEU A 549 -5.85 -46.67 -15.35
C LEU A 549 -5.56 -46.02 -16.70
N VAL A 550 -6.51 -46.09 -17.63
CA VAL A 550 -6.46 -45.36 -18.90
C VAL A 550 -7.34 -44.13 -18.79
N ALA A 551 -6.76 -42.94 -18.97
CA ALA A 551 -7.50 -41.70 -18.85
C ALA A 551 -8.57 -41.60 -19.94
N LYS A 552 -9.78 -41.24 -19.55
CA LYS A 552 -10.90 -41.01 -20.47
C LYS A 552 -11.25 -39.52 -20.44
N PRO A 553 -11.02 -38.78 -21.54
CA PRO A 553 -11.27 -37.34 -21.62
C PRO A 553 -12.67 -36.89 -21.16
N THR A 554 -13.68 -37.76 -21.24
CA THR A 554 -15.05 -37.44 -20.83
C THR A 554 -15.28 -37.48 -19.31
N LEU A 555 -14.37 -38.05 -18.52
CA LEU A 555 -14.55 -38.18 -17.08
C LEU A 555 -14.06 -36.93 -16.35
N ALA A 556 -14.88 -36.43 -15.42
CA ALA A 556 -14.57 -35.25 -14.59
C ALA A 556 -13.27 -35.38 -13.76
N ALA A 557 -12.86 -36.61 -13.45
CA ALA A 557 -11.62 -36.87 -12.71
C ALA A 557 -10.33 -36.48 -13.46
N PHE A 558 -10.40 -36.37 -14.79
CA PHE A 558 -9.27 -36.02 -15.67
C PHE A 558 -9.36 -34.62 -16.26
N GLN A 559 -10.39 -33.86 -15.91
CA GLN A 559 -10.53 -32.46 -16.29
C GLN A 559 -9.57 -31.58 -15.48
N ARG A 560 -9.28 -30.39 -16.01
CA ARG A 560 -8.46 -29.40 -15.33
C ARG A 560 -9.02 -29.11 -13.92
N PRO A 561 -8.24 -29.29 -12.85
CA PRO A 561 -8.70 -29.03 -11.49
C PRO A 561 -9.01 -27.54 -11.27
N THR A 562 -10.17 -27.26 -10.71
CA THR A 562 -10.58 -25.91 -10.24
C THR A 562 -10.50 -25.78 -8.72
N THR A 563 -10.17 -26.86 -8.03
CA THR A 563 -10.07 -26.94 -6.57
C THR A 563 -8.72 -27.53 -6.17
N PRO A 564 -8.22 -27.27 -4.94
CA PRO A 564 -6.90 -27.74 -4.51
C PRO A 564 -6.69 -29.25 -4.71
N ARG A 565 -7.76 -30.03 -4.54
CA ARG A 565 -7.86 -31.43 -4.95
C ARG A 565 -9.20 -31.64 -5.62
N ASN A 566 -9.23 -32.31 -6.78
CA ASN A 566 -10.47 -32.63 -7.47
C ASN A 566 -11.31 -33.57 -6.59
N HIS A 567 -12.60 -33.27 -6.43
CA HIS A 567 -13.51 -34.06 -5.60
C HIS A 567 -13.75 -35.47 -6.16
N LYS A 568 -13.62 -35.63 -7.49
CA LYS A 568 -13.78 -36.92 -8.16
C LYS A 568 -12.39 -37.54 -8.38
N GLY A 569 -12.13 -38.64 -7.70
CA GLY A 569 -10.98 -39.50 -7.95
C GLY A 569 -11.31 -40.58 -9.00
N PHE A 570 -10.29 -41.15 -9.61
CA PHE A 570 -10.43 -42.29 -10.51
C PHE A 570 -9.54 -43.44 -10.04
N GLY A 571 -10.04 -44.67 -10.06
CA GLY A 571 -9.36 -45.77 -9.40
C GLY A 571 -10.21 -47.03 -9.34
N TYR A 572 -9.81 -47.93 -8.45
CA TYR A 572 -10.44 -49.23 -8.28
C TYR A 572 -10.99 -49.36 -6.86
N MET A 573 -12.28 -49.69 -6.79
CA MET A 573 -12.95 -50.05 -5.54
C MET A 573 -12.49 -51.42 -5.05
N GLU A 574 -12.25 -52.36 -5.97
CA GLU A 574 -11.82 -53.73 -5.69
C GLU A 574 -10.37 -53.91 -6.18
N PHE A 575 -9.39 -53.20 -5.58
CA PHE A 575 -8.00 -53.23 -6.05
C PHE A 575 -7.27 -54.51 -5.60
N LEU A 576 -7.34 -54.83 -4.31
CA LEU A 576 -6.68 -56.00 -3.73
C LEU A 576 -7.54 -56.59 -2.61
N PRO A 577 -7.91 -57.89 -2.65
CA PRO A 577 -8.66 -58.52 -1.56
C PRO A 577 -7.90 -58.44 -0.23
N LEU A 578 -8.60 -58.06 0.84
CA LEU A 578 -8.01 -57.94 2.17
C LEU A 578 -7.55 -59.30 2.71
N SER A 579 -8.25 -60.39 2.33
CA SER A 579 -7.83 -61.76 2.64
C SER A 579 -6.44 -62.12 2.10
N VAL A 580 -6.04 -61.51 0.98
CA VAL A 580 -4.71 -61.65 0.39
C VAL A 580 -3.73 -60.68 1.06
N LEU A 581 -4.16 -59.46 1.39
CA LEU A 581 -3.31 -58.44 1.98
C LEU A 581 -2.86 -58.78 3.42
N ASP A 582 -3.79 -59.19 4.28
CA ASP A 582 -3.57 -59.30 5.73
C ASP A 582 -2.66 -60.48 6.14
N ASN A 583 -2.46 -61.47 5.26
CA ASN A 583 -1.67 -62.70 5.53
C ASN A 583 -0.48 -62.89 4.59
N SER A 584 0.14 -61.81 4.13
CA SER A 584 1.11 -61.85 3.03
C SER A 584 2.37 -61.05 3.28
N SER A 585 3.32 -61.18 2.36
CA SER A 585 4.53 -60.36 2.28
C SER A 585 4.29 -58.92 1.80
N TYR A 586 3.05 -58.51 1.52
CA TYR A 586 2.72 -57.11 1.16
C TYR A 586 2.84 -56.14 2.34
N ILE A 587 2.63 -56.61 3.58
CA ILE A 587 2.80 -55.81 4.80
C ILE A 587 4.05 -56.31 5.53
N ARG A 588 5.03 -55.44 5.71
CA ARG A 588 6.26 -55.76 6.44
C ARG A 588 6.66 -54.60 7.33
N ASN A 589 7.03 -54.90 8.58
CA ASN A 589 7.34 -53.90 9.60
C ASN A 589 6.22 -52.84 9.73
N ASP A 590 4.97 -53.32 9.78
CA ASP A 590 3.76 -52.50 9.86
C ASP A 590 3.69 -51.39 8.77
N THR A 591 4.22 -51.70 7.59
CA THR A 591 4.31 -50.77 6.46
C THR A 591 3.76 -51.41 5.19
N LEU A 592 2.86 -50.69 4.51
CA LEU A 592 2.36 -51.00 3.17
C LEU A 592 3.00 -50.03 2.16
N ILE A 593 3.34 -50.52 0.97
CA ILE A 593 3.94 -49.69 -0.09
C ILE A 593 3.04 -49.70 -1.34
N ILE A 594 2.57 -48.52 -1.72
CA ILE A 594 1.81 -48.29 -2.96
C ILE A 594 2.70 -47.49 -3.91
N LYS A 595 2.86 -47.98 -5.13
CA LYS A 595 3.57 -47.29 -6.22
C LYS A 595 2.55 -46.71 -7.19
N ALA A 596 2.75 -45.47 -7.61
CA ALA A 596 2.08 -44.88 -8.76
C ALA A 596 3.11 -44.52 -9.83
N GLN A 597 2.80 -44.84 -11.08
CA GLN A 597 3.61 -44.50 -12.24
C GLN A 597 2.75 -43.85 -13.32
N ILE A 598 3.04 -42.58 -13.63
CA ILE A 598 2.38 -41.81 -14.65
C ILE A 598 3.11 -42.03 -15.97
N ILE A 599 2.38 -42.46 -16.98
CA ILE A 599 2.88 -42.69 -18.33
C ILE A 599 2.14 -41.71 -19.23
N GLY A 600 2.84 -40.66 -19.67
CA GLY A 600 2.32 -39.70 -20.65
C GLY A 600 1.98 -40.37 -21.98
N ARG A 601 1.33 -39.64 -22.89
CA ARG A 601 1.25 -40.08 -24.29
C ARG A 601 2.68 -40.17 -24.82
N SER A 602 3.05 -41.36 -25.30
CA SER A 602 4.19 -41.51 -26.19
C SER A 602 3.95 -40.60 -27.39
N GLU A 603 4.93 -39.77 -27.75
CA GLU A 603 5.00 -39.25 -29.12
C GLU A 603 5.05 -40.42 -30.12
#